data_AF-A0A940RDR4-F1
#
_entry.id   AF-A0A940RDR4-F1
#
_cell.length_a   1.000
_cell.length_b   1.000
_cell.length_c   1.000
_cell.angle_alpha   90.00
_cell.angle_beta   90.00
_cell.angle_gamma   90.00
#
_symmetry.space_group_name_H-M   'P 1'
#
loop_
_entity.id
_entity.type
_entity.pdbx_description
1 polymer ?
#
loop_
_entity_poly.entity_id
_entity_poly.type
_entity_poly.pdbx_seq_one_letter_code
_entity_poly.pdbx_strand_id
1 'polypeptide(L)'
;MIETDIYKDMPVKTIAAFDYLLKNKINDEIKTVLDFIAEIDVNIAVGQVAEVKGLPMPKPCRRLGSLQAVDLKHPCIDKAIGNTIEMKMNSNVIFLTGANMAGKSTWMKSIGISMYLAHIGDLFQYQCG
;
A
#
# COMPACT_ATOMS: atom_id res chain seq x y z
N MET A 1 1.99 -18.72 30.43
CA MET A 1 0.59 -18.37 30.12
C MET A 1 0.14 -17.45 31.24
N ILE A 2 -0.21 -16.21 30.94
CA ILE A 2 -0.58 -15.23 31.97
C ILE A 2 -1.99 -15.62 32.45
N GLU A 3 -2.07 -16.32 33.59
CA GLU A 3 -3.33 -16.59 34.30
C GLU A 3 -3.81 -15.29 34.96
N THR A 4 -4.43 -14.42 34.17
CA THR A 4 -5.12 -13.24 34.70
C THR A 4 -6.59 -13.34 34.34
N ASP A 5 -7.43 -13.49 35.36
CA ASP A 5 -8.88 -13.44 35.23
C ASP A 5 -9.32 -12.01 34.89
N ILE A 6 -9.62 -11.76 33.62
CA ILE A 6 -10.01 -10.44 33.09
C ILE A 6 -11.41 -10.00 33.53
N TYR A 7 -12.18 -10.86 34.23
CA TYR A 7 -13.52 -10.54 34.74
C TYR A 7 -13.51 -10.13 36.22
N LYS A 8 -12.36 -10.16 36.88
CA LYS A 8 -12.23 -9.76 38.28
C LYS A 8 -12.19 -8.23 38.41
N ASP A 9 -13.06 -7.69 39.25
CA ASP A 9 -13.10 -6.24 39.52
C ASP A 9 -11.74 -5.73 39.99
N MET A 10 -11.23 -4.71 39.27
CA MET A 10 -9.93 -4.11 39.55
C MET A 10 -10.11 -2.91 40.50
N PRO A 11 -9.31 -2.78 41.58
CA PRO A 11 -9.41 -1.64 42.48
C PRO A 11 -9.18 -0.32 41.73
N VAL A 12 -9.99 0.70 42.02
CA VAL A 12 -9.91 2.03 41.38
C VAL A 12 -8.51 2.64 41.46
N LYS A 13 -7.81 2.41 42.57
CA LYS A 13 -6.42 2.86 42.78
C LYS A 13 -5.45 2.24 41.77
N THR A 14 -5.63 0.98 41.44
CA THR A 14 -4.80 0.25 40.47
C THR A 14 -5.07 0.76 39.05
N ILE A 15 -6.35 1.00 38.71
CA ILE A 15 -6.74 1.59 37.43
C ILE A 15 -6.11 2.98 37.25
N ALA A 16 -6.20 3.85 38.26
CA ALA A 16 -5.62 5.19 38.22
C ALA A 16 -4.08 5.16 38.08
N ALA A 17 -3.42 4.20 38.74
CA ALA A 17 -1.97 4.02 38.62
C ALA A 17 -1.56 3.59 37.20
N PHE A 18 -2.28 2.63 36.61
CA PHE A 18 -2.01 2.22 35.22
C PHE A 18 -2.33 3.33 34.23
N ASP A 19 -3.45 4.03 34.38
CA ASP A 19 -3.81 5.15 33.50
C ASP A 19 -2.72 6.24 33.51
N TYR A 20 -2.20 6.59 34.70
CA TYR A 20 -1.08 7.53 34.82
C TYR A 20 0.18 7.05 34.11
N LEU A 21 0.54 5.77 34.26
CA LEU A 21 1.71 5.18 33.60
C LEU A 21 1.54 5.19 32.08
N LEU A 22 0.43 4.66 31.58
CA LEU A 22 0.12 4.53 30.14
C LEU A 22 0.06 5.89 29.45
N LYS A 23 -0.47 6.92 30.12
CA LYS A 23 -0.63 8.27 29.53
C LYS A 23 0.61 9.14 29.64
N ASN A 24 1.43 8.96 30.67
CA ASN A 24 2.54 9.89 30.94
C ASN A 24 3.92 9.25 30.83
N LYS A 25 4.10 8.04 31.37
CA LYS A 25 5.44 7.46 31.55
C LYS A 25 5.86 6.55 30.40
N ILE A 26 4.92 5.79 29.86
CA ILE A 26 5.17 4.79 28.79
C ILE A 26 4.36 5.07 27.52
N ASN A 27 3.88 6.31 27.36
CA ASN A 27 2.99 6.67 26.28
C ASN A 27 3.66 6.56 24.91
N ASP A 28 4.92 6.94 24.81
CA ASP A 28 5.65 6.95 23.55
C ASP A 28 6.06 5.53 23.12
N GLU A 29 6.41 4.66 24.07
CA GLU A 29 6.65 3.23 23.80
C GLU A 29 5.39 2.53 23.34
N ILE A 30 4.23 2.85 23.93
CA ILE A 30 2.93 2.32 23.49
C ILE A 30 2.60 2.79 22.09
N LYS A 31 2.78 4.08 21.79
CA LYS A 31 2.59 4.61 20.42
C LYS A 31 3.49 3.87 19.43
N THR A 32 4.76 3.67 19.77
CA THR A 32 5.70 2.92 18.93
C THR A 32 5.20 1.50 18.62
N VAL A 33 4.68 0.79 19.63
CA VAL A 33 4.11 -0.54 19.43
C VAL A 33 2.82 -0.49 18.58
N LEU A 34 1.95 0.50 18.82
CA LEU A 34 0.72 0.67 18.04
C LEU A 34 1.02 1.02 16.58
N ASP A 35 1.99 1.89 16.32
CA ASP A 35 2.45 2.26 14.98
C ASP A 35 3.00 1.03 14.25
N PHE A 36 3.79 0.20 14.93
CA PHE A 36 4.29 -1.06 14.39
C PHE A 36 3.17 -2.04 14.03
N ILE A 37 2.17 -2.19 14.90
CA ILE A 37 1.00 -3.04 14.64
C ILE A 37 0.22 -2.49 13.43
N ALA A 38 0.02 -1.18 13.37
CA ALA A 38 -0.69 -0.53 12.26
C ALA A 38 0.04 -0.72 10.92
N GLU A 39 1.38 -0.62 10.90
CA GLU A 39 2.18 -0.88 9.71
C GLU A 39 2.02 -2.32 9.22
N ILE A 40 2.05 -3.30 10.12
CA ILE A 40 1.82 -4.70 9.78
C ILE A 40 0.41 -4.92 9.21
N ASP A 41 -0.61 -4.34 9.84
CA ASP A 41 -2.01 -4.49 9.41
C ASP A 41 -2.22 -3.94 7.99
N VAL A 42 -1.67 -2.75 7.71
CA VAL A 42 -1.70 -2.16 6.36
C VAL A 42 -0.98 -3.05 5.34
N ASN A 43 0.20 -3.58 5.68
CA ASN A 43 0.96 -4.46 4.78
C ASN A 43 0.20 -5.76 4.46
N ILE A 44 -0.47 -6.36 5.45
CA ILE A 44 -1.31 -7.55 5.25
C ILE A 44 -2.49 -7.22 4.32
N ALA A 45 -3.20 -6.12 4.59
CA ALA A 45 -4.34 -5.70 3.79
C ALA A 45 -3.94 -5.43 2.32
N VAL A 46 -2.82 -4.74 2.10
CA VAL A 46 -2.28 -4.49 0.76
C VAL A 46 -1.93 -5.81 0.05
N GLY A 47 -1.27 -6.74 0.75
CA GLY A 47 -0.94 -8.06 0.19
C GLY A 47 -2.16 -8.85 -0.24
N GLN A 48 -3.21 -8.89 0.59
CA GLN A 48 -4.47 -9.56 0.27
C GLN A 48 -5.17 -8.94 -0.96
N VAL A 49 -5.22 -7.60 -1.03
CA VAL A 49 -5.81 -6.90 -2.19
C VAL A 49 -5.00 -7.20 -3.45
N ALA A 50 -3.67 -7.22 -3.36
CA ALA A 50 -2.81 -7.54 -4.49
C ALA A 50 -3.04 -8.97 -5.00
N GLU A 51 -3.19 -9.94 -4.11
CA GLU A 51 -3.50 -11.33 -4.45
C GLU A 51 -4.87 -11.46 -5.13
N VAL A 52 -5.92 -10.92 -4.50
CA VAL A 52 -7.30 -11.01 -5.01
C VAL A 52 -7.47 -10.32 -6.37
N LYS A 53 -6.78 -9.20 -6.57
CA LYS A 53 -6.84 -8.42 -7.83
C LYS A 53 -5.78 -8.82 -8.85
N GLY A 54 -4.87 -9.74 -8.51
CA GLY A 54 -3.75 -10.14 -9.37
C GLY A 54 -2.80 -8.99 -9.70
N LEU A 55 -2.58 -8.07 -8.76
CA LEU A 55 -1.68 -6.93 -8.94
C LEU A 55 -0.23 -7.39 -8.74
N PRO A 56 0.65 -7.21 -9.73
CA PRO A 56 2.04 -7.59 -9.60
C PRO A 56 2.78 -6.61 -8.68
N MET A 57 3.80 -7.13 -8.00
CA MET A 57 4.69 -6.28 -7.24
C MET A 57 5.52 -5.38 -8.17
N PRO A 58 5.54 -4.05 -7.98
CA PRO A 58 6.37 -3.16 -8.77
C PRO A 58 7.86 -3.49 -8.57
N LYS A 59 8.64 -3.34 -9.64
CA LYS A 59 10.09 -3.52 -9.60
C LYS A 59 10.75 -2.15 -9.77
N PRO A 60 11.60 -1.70 -8.83
CA PRO A 60 12.27 -0.43 -8.96
C PRO A 60 13.20 -0.44 -10.17
N CYS A 61 13.05 0.53 -11.06
CA CYS A 61 13.93 0.69 -12.20
C CYS A 61 15.06 1.65 -11.87
N ARG A 62 16.31 1.20 -11.98
CA ARG A 62 17.50 2.04 -11.77
C ARG A 62 17.72 3.07 -12.89
N ARG A 63 17.04 2.91 -14.04
CA ARG A 63 17.17 3.82 -15.18
C ARG A 63 16.18 4.97 -15.06
N LEU A 64 16.72 6.17 -14.84
CA LEU A 64 15.96 7.42 -14.82
C LEU A 64 15.21 7.62 -16.14
N GLY A 65 13.97 8.13 -16.04
CA GLY A 65 13.14 8.43 -17.21
C GLY A 65 12.63 7.21 -17.98
N SER A 66 12.59 6.02 -17.35
CA SER A 66 11.99 4.82 -17.94
C SER A 66 10.80 4.32 -17.14
N LEU A 67 9.74 3.94 -17.85
CA LEU A 67 8.53 3.34 -17.28
C LEU A 67 8.12 2.17 -18.18
N GLN A 68 7.87 1.02 -17.56
CA GLN A 68 7.35 -0.15 -18.26
C GLN A 68 6.22 -0.75 -17.44
N ALA A 69 5.08 -0.97 -18.06
CA ALA A 69 3.99 -1.75 -17.49
C ALA A 69 3.44 -2.69 -18.57
N VAL A 70 3.30 -3.96 -18.21
CA VAL A 70 2.79 -5.02 -19.09
C VAL A 70 1.39 -5.41 -18.60
N ASP A 71 0.43 -5.53 -19.52
CA ASP A 71 -0.95 -5.90 -19.21
C ASP A 71 -1.60 -5.00 -18.12
N LEU A 72 -1.33 -3.69 -18.17
CA LEU A 72 -1.81 -2.72 -17.19
C LEU A 72 -3.34 -2.59 -17.22
N LYS A 73 -3.99 -2.90 -16.10
CA LYS A 73 -5.45 -2.86 -15.94
C LYS A 73 -5.87 -1.78 -14.95
N HIS A 74 -7.05 -1.20 -15.17
CA HIS A 74 -7.63 -0.28 -14.20
C HIS A 74 -8.11 -1.08 -12.97
N PRO A 75 -7.58 -0.85 -11.76
CA PRO A 75 -7.84 -1.72 -10.60
C PRO A 75 -9.32 -1.72 -10.14
N CYS A 76 -10.03 -0.62 -10.38
CA CYS A 76 -11.44 -0.48 -10.02
C CYS A 76 -12.43 -0.91 -11.13
N ILE A 77 -11.97 -1.47 -12.25
CA ILE A 77 -12.85 -1.91 -13.34
C ILE A 77 -12.73 -3.42 -13.49
N ASP A 78 -13.85 -4.11 -13.31
CA ASP A 78 -13.92 -5.55 -13.51
C ASP A 78 -13.75 -5.90 -14.99
N LYS A 79 -13.00 -6.98 -15.26
CA LYS A 79 -12.70 -7.45 -16.63
C LYS A 79 -12.08 -6.38 -17.53
N ALA A 80 -11.31 -5.46 -16.95
CA ALA A 80 -10.56 -4.47 -17.72
C ALA A 80 -9.60 -5.14 -18.71
N ILE A 81 -9.56 -4.62 -19.93
CA ILE A 81 -8.59 -5.04 -20.95
C ILE A 81 -7.25 -4.39 -20.60
N GLY A 82 -6.22 -5.21 -20.42
CA GLY A 82 -4.90 -4.69 -20.07
C GLY A 82 -4.18 -4.08 -21.25
N ASN A 83 -3.37 -3.06 -20.96
CA ASN A 83 -2.60 -2.32 -21.96
C ASN A 83 -1.13 -2.30 -21.58
N THR A 84 -0.25 -2.59 -22.53
CA THR A 84 1.20 -2.49 -22.32
C THR A 84 1.70 -1.10 -22.69
N ILE A 85 2.55 -0.52 -21.85
CA ILE A 85 3.18 0.78 -22.06
C ILE A 85 4.68 0.65 -21.78
N GLU A 86 5.49 1.22 -22.68
CA GLU A 86 6.92 1.37 -22.51
C GLU A 86 7.30 2.82 -22.85
N MET A 87 7.92 3.50 -21.90
CA MET A 87 8.50 4.84 -22.05
C MET A 87 9.99 4.73 -21.79
N LYS A 88 10.79 5.24 -22.71
CA LYS A 88 12.25 5.31 -22.60
C LYS A 88 12.66 6.77 -22.50
N MET A 89 13.87 7.01 -22.01
CA MET A 89 14.41 8.37 -21.85
C MET A 89 14.35 9.21 -23.15
N ASN A 90 14.52 8.57 -24.31
CA ASN A 90 14.46 9.24 -25.62
C ASN A 90 13.07 9.19 -26.28
N SER A 91 12.07 8.56 -25.65
CA SER A 91 10.70 8.38 -26.15
C SER A 91 9.71 8.34 -24.97
N ASN A 92 9.52 9.50 -24.35
CA ASN A 92 8.75 9.68 -23.12
C ASN A 92 7.48 10.53 -23.30
N VAL A 93 7.04 10.73 -24.55
CA VAL A 93 5.79 11.44 -24.89
C VAL A 93 4.88 10.48 -25.63
N ILE A 94 3.61 10.38 -25.18
CA ILE A 94 2.60 9.51 -25.78
C ILE A 94 1.45 10.38 -26.30
N PHE A 95 1.16 10.24 -27.60
CA PHE A 95 -0.01 10.86 -28.23
C PHE A 95 -1.18 9.88 -28.22
N LEU A 96 -2.18 10.15 -27.38
CA LEU A 96 -3.42 9.39 -27.34
C LEU A 96 -4.44 10.00 -28.29
N THR A 97 -4.76 9.28 -29.37
CA THR A 97 -5.81 9.67 -30.33
C THR A 97 -7.03 8.74 -30.20
N GLY A 98 -8.16 9.13 -30.81
CA GLY A 98 -9.36 8.30 -30.91
C GLY A 98 -10.64 8.99 -30.42
N ALA A 99 -11.78 8.36 -30.67
CA ALA A 99 -13.10 8.91 -30.35
C ALA A 99 -13.32 9.09 -28.84
N ASN A 100 -14.22 10.01 -28.47
CA ASN A 100 -14.75 10.06 -27.10
C ASN A 100 -15.35 8.69 -26.76
N MET A 101 -15.12 8.20 -25.54
CA MET A 101 -15.52 6.87 -25.05
C MET A 101 -14.60 5.69 -25.41
N ALA A 102 -13.53 5.88 -26.19
CA ALA A 102 -12.54 4.82 -26.49
C ALA A 102 -11.67 4.37 -25.29
N GLY A 103 -12.04 4.72 -24.05
CA GLY A 103 -11.29 4.34 -22.85
C GLY A 103 -10.02 5.16 -22.58
N LYS A 104 -9.72 6.20 -23.36
CA LYS A 104 -8.50 7.03 -23.19
C LYS A 104 -8.33 7.58 -21.78
N SER A 105 -9.40 8.14 -21.20
CA SER A 105 -9.38 8.66 -19.82
C SER A 105 -9.18 7.55 -18.80
N THR A 106 -9.78 6.38 -19.02
CA THR A 106 -9.59 5.18 -18.18
C THR A 106 -8.14 4.70 -18.22
N TRP A 107 -7.54 4.69 -19.40
CA TRP A 107 -6.14 4.30 -19.59
C TRP A 107 -5.19 5.26 -18.85
N MET A 108 -5.37 6.57 -19.01
CA MET A 108 -4.57 7.58 -18.28
C MET A 108 -4.72 7.44 -16.76
N LYS A 109 -5.95 7.21 -16.26
CA LYS A 109 -6.19 6.95 -14.84
C LYS A 109 -5.50 5.67 -14.36
N SER A 110 -5.52 4.61 -15.17
CA SER A 110 -4.87 3.33 -14.83
C SER A 110 -3.37 3.51 -14.63
N ILE A 111 -2.71 4.29 -15.49
CA ILE A 111 -1.28 4.63 -15.35
C ILE A 111 -1.04 5.43 -14.09
N GLY A 112 -1.81 6.50 -13.86
CA GLY A 112 -1.65 7.35 -12.69
C GLY A 112 -1.82 6.58 -11.37
N ILE A 113 -2.88 5.78 -11.28
CA ILE A 113 -3.17 4.97 -10.08
C ILE A 113 -2.06 3.93 -9.86
N SER A 114 -1.64 3.22 -10.91
CA SER A 114 -0.61 2.18 -10.77
C SER A 114 0.75 2.77 -10.41
N MET A 115 1.09 3.93 -10.97
CA MET A 115 2.30 4.65 -10.60
C MET A 115 2.22 5.13 -9.15
N TYR A 116 1.10 5.70 -8.72
CA TYR A 116 0.89 6.11 -7.33
C TYR A 116 1.02 4.94 -6.34
N LEU A 117 0.35 3.82 -6.62
CA LEU A 117 0.44 2.60 -5.82
C LEU A 117 1.85 2.04 -5.79
N ALA A 118 2.59 2.11 -6.91
CA ALA A 118 3.97 1.65 -6.95
C ALA A 118 4.90 2.47 -6.05
N HIS A 119 4.61 3.76 -5.83
CA HIS A 119 5.42 4.61 -4.95
C HIS A 119 5.05 4.46 -3.46
N ILE A 120 3.79 4.14 -3.14
CA ILE A 120 3.36 3.96 -1.75
C ILE A 120 3.61 2.54 -1.24
N GLY A 121 3.48 1.55 -2.13
CA GLY A 121 3.77 0.14 -1.82
C GLY A 121 5.26 -0.19 -1.72
N ASP A 122 6.16 0.79 -1.81
CA ASP A 122 7.62 0.62 -1.87
C ASP A 122 8.26 0.23 -0.52
N LEU A 123 7.47 -0.35 0.40
CA LEU A 123 7.93 -0.99 1.64
C LEU A 123 8.47 -2.42 1.43
N PHE A 124 8.46 -2.95 0.21
CA PHE A 124 9.17 -4.19 -0.12
C PHE A 124 10.36 -3.90 -1.02
N GLN A 125 11.31 -3.16 -0.47
CA GLN A 125 12.68 -3.29 -0.93
C GLN A 125 13.22 -4.66 -0.49
N TYR A 126 14.16 -5.20 -1.27
CA TYR A 126 14.89 -6.47 -1.08
C TYR A 126 14.22 -7.73 -1.64
N GLN A 127 14.53 -8.03 -2.91
CA GLN A 127 15.44 -9.13 -3.25
C GLN A 127 15.98 -8.91 -4.68
N CYS A 128 17.22 -8.45 -4.77
CA CYS A 128 18.05 -8.68 -5.94
C CYS A 128 18.88 -9.92 -5.61
N GLY A 129 18.50 -11.06 -6.18
CA GLY A 129 19.39 -12.19 -6.41
C GLY A 129 19.91 -12.14 -7.83
#